data_AF-A0A960PG20-F1
#
_entry.id   AF-A0A960PG20-F1
#
_cell.length_a   1.000
_cell.length_b   1.000
_cell.length_c   1.000
_cell.angle_alpha   90.00
_cell.angle_beta   90.00
_cell.angle_gamma   90.00
#
_symmetry.space_group_name_H-M   'P 1'
#
loop_
_entity.id
_entity.type
_entity.pdbx_description
1 polymer ?
#
loop_
_entity_poly.entity_id
_entity_poly.type
_entity_poly.pdbx_seq_one_letter_code
_entity_poly.pdbx_strand_id
1 'polypeptide(L)'
;NPNVALHWQVSENGDGVELWGTAELHDDVETKRRLWNGVFDYDLNAFAPGGPDDSPEAGFLAIKPRRAIVIRAYGTGGTQRWTA
;
A
#
# COMPACT_ATOMS: atom_id res chain seq x y z
N ASN A 1 -16.37 2.40 0.50
CA ASN A 1 -16.19 1.35 1.53
C ASN A 1 -14.73 1.39 1.96
N PRO A 2 -14.41 1.80 3.20
CA PRO A 2 -13.02 1.99 3.64
C PRO A 2 -12.32 0.69 4.04
N ASN A 3 -13.03 -0.43 4.15
CA ASN A 3 -12.42 -1.70 4.55
C ASN A 3 -11.62 -2.29 3.39
N VAL A 4 -10.33 -2.54 3.63
CA VAL A 4 -9.41 -3.06 2.61
C VAL A 4 -8.68 -4.31 3.09
N ALA A 5 -8.30 -5.13 2.11
CA ALA A 5 -7.34 -6.21 2.26
C ALA A 5 -6.25 -6.03 1.20
N LEU A 6 -4.99 -6.13 1.61
CA LEU A 6 -3.83 -6.06 0.72
C LEU A 6 -3.10 -7.40 0.80
N HIS A 7 -2.66 -7.91 -0.35
CA HIS A 7 -2.03 -9.21 -0.47
C HIS A 7 -0.79 -9.11 -1.35
N TRP A 8 0.31 -9.65 -0.86
CA TRP A 8 1.57 -9.76 -1.59
C TRP A 8 2.08 -11.19 -1.53
N GLN A 9 2.54 -11.69 -2.68
CA GLN A 9 3.49 -12.79 -2.72
C GLN A 9 4.88 -12.20 -2.48
N VAL A 10 5.60 -12.73 -1.48
CA VAL A 10 6.90 -12.18 -1.05
C VAL A 10 8.08 -13.09 -1.39
N SER A 11 7.82 -14.31 -1.85
CA SER A 11 8.86 -15.20 -2.40
C SER A 11 8.32 -16.15 -3.47
N GLU A 12 9.22 -16.66 -4.31
CA GLU A 12 8.91 -17.69 -5.33
C GLU A 12 8.41 -19.00 -4.70
N ASN A 13 8.81 -19.27 -3.45
CA ASN A 13 8.39 -20.45 -2.69
C ASN A 13 6.92 -20.41 -2.23
N GLY A 14 6.20 -19.33 -2.54
CA GLY A 14 4.81 -19.15 -2.14
C GLY A 14 4.63 -18.59 -0.74
N ASP A 15 5.64 -17.90 -0.20
CA ASP A 15 5.42 -17.10 1.00
C ASP A 15 4.56 -15.88 0.63
N GLY A 16 3.63 -15.52 1.51
CA GLY A 16 2.71 -14.41 1.32
C GLY A 16 2.54 -13.57 2.58
N VAL A 17 2.14 -12.32 2.38
CA VAL A 17 1.69 -11.42 3.44
C VAL A 17 0.31 -10.91 3.08
N GLU A 18 -0.62 -11.05 4.02
CA GLU A 18 -1.97 -10.48 3.92
C GLU A 18 -2.19 -9.49 5.04
N LEU A 19 -2.73 -8.32 4.71
CA LEU A 19 -3.00 -7.23 5.65
C LEU A 19 -4.46 -6.78 5.51
N TRP A 20 -5.13 -6.58 6.64
CA TRP A 20 -6.45 -5.97 6.70
C TRP A 20 -6.40 -4.68 7.49
N GLY A 21 -7.20 -3.72 7.06
CA GLY A 21 -7.24 -2.40 7.68
C GLY A 21 -8.38 -1.55 7.16
N THR A 22 -8.24 -0.26 7.40
CA THR A 22 -9.06 0.79 6.77
C THR A 22 -8.17 1.66 5.90
N ALA A 23 -8.74 2.19 4.83
CA ALA A 23 -8.08 3.10 3.91
C ALA A 23 -8.73 4.48 3.92
N GLU A 24 -7.91 5.51 3.80
CA GLU A 24 -8.28 6.92 3.71
C GLU A 24 -7.57 7.52 2.49
N LEU A 25 -8.32 8.20 1.61
CA LEU A 25 -7.77 8.85 0.41
C LEU A 25 -7.34 10.27 0.77
N HIS A 26 -6.10 10.61 0.42
CA HIS A 26 -5.55 11.96 0.46
C HIS A 26 -5.24 12.41 -0.97
N ASP A 27 -6.09 13.26 -1.52
CA ASP A 27 -5.98 13.86 -2.84
C ASP A 27 -5.67 15.38 -2.79
N ASP A 28 -5.48 15.92 -1.59
CA ASP A 28 -5.12 17.31 -1.38
C ASP A 28 -3.69 17.61 -1.86
N VAL A 29 -3.50 18.82 -2.42
CA VAL A 29 -2.23 19.22 -3.02
C VAL A 29 -1.07 19.29 -2.01
N GLU A 30 -1.36 19.57 -0.74
CA GLU A 30 -0.33 19.66 0.31
C GLU A 30 0.28 18.27 0.57
N THR A 31 -0.57 17.26 0.77
CA THR A 31 -0.15 15.86 0.91
C THR A 31 0.56 15.38 -0.34
N LYS A 32 0.03 15.72 -1.53
CA LYS A 32 0.68 15.32 -2.79
C LYS A 32 2.09 15.87 -2.88
N ARG A 33 2.29 17.19 -2.72
CA ARG A 33 3.62 17.82 -2.77
C ARG A 33 4.59 17.21 -1.76
N ARG A 34 4.13 16.90 -0.55
CA ARG A 34 4.96 16.30 0.51
C ARG A 34 5.43 14.89 0.19
N LEU A 35 4.58 14.08 -0.45
CA LEU A 35 4.87 12.66 -0.73
C LEU A 35 5.39 12.41 -2.14
N TRP A 36 5.32 13.41 -3.03
CA TRP A 36 5.63 13.23 -4.45
C TRP A 36 7.07 12.80 -4.70
N ASN A 37 8.01 13.33 -3.91
CA ASN A 37 9.44 13.13 -4.09
C ASN A 37 10.07 12.58 -2.81
N GLY A 38 11.04 11.68 -2.96
CA GLY A 38 11.85 11.17 -1.84
C GLY A 38 11.17 10.11 -0.96
N VAL A 39 9.93 9.73 -1.26
CA VAL A 39 9.21 8.63 -0.59
C VAL A 39 9.29 7.33 -1.42
N PHE A 40 9.12 7.44 -2.73
CA PHE A 40 9.19 6.32 -3.66
C PHE A 40 10.54 6.31 -4.37
N ASP A 41 11.00 5.12 -4.74
CA ASP A 41 12.24 4.88 -5.49
C ASP A 41 12.05 4.98 -7.01
N TYR A 42 10.85 5.35 -7.46
CA TYR A 42 10.51 5.57 -8.86
C TYR A 42 9.89 6.95 -9.08
N ASP A 43 9.97 7.43 -10.33
CA ASP A 43 9.40 8.72 -10.74
C ASP A 43 7.87 8.61 -10.87
N LEU A 44 7.15 9.33 -10.00
CA LEU A 44 5.69 9.38 -10.05
C LEU A 44 5.16 10.08 -11.31
N ASN A 45 5.95 10.97 -11.93
CA ASN A 45 5.55 11.66 -13.14
C ASN A 45 5.42 10.71 -14.34
N ALA A 46 6.05 9.53 -14.29
CA ALA A 46 5.86 8.48 -15.30
C ALA A 46 4.42 7.95 -15.33
N PHE A 47 3.66 8.11 -14.23
CA PHE A 47 2.26 7.69 -14.11
C PHE A 47 1.30 8.88 -14.11
N ALA A 48 1.73 10.01 -13.56
CA ALA A 48 0.95 11.24 -13.43
C ALA A 48 1.79 12.44 -13.92
N PRO A 49 1.85 12.70 -15.25
CA PRO A 49 2.77 13.70 -15.83
C PRO A 49 2.53 15.14 -15.39
N GLY A 50 1.34 15.47 -14.85
CA GLY A 50 1.02 16.78 -14.28
C GLY A 50 1.63 17.02 -12.90
N GLY A 51 2.30 16.02 -12.33
CA GLY A 51 2.93 16.15 -11.02
C GLY A 51 1.91 16.33 -9.88
N PRO A 52 2.36 16.81 -8.71
CA PRO A 52 1.47 16.94 -7.56
C PRO A 52 0.40 18.02 -7.75
N ASP A 53 0.64 18.99 -8.64
CA ASP A 53 -0.20 20.18 -8.83
C ASP A 53 -1.26 19.99 -9.91
N ASP A 54 -0.90 19.40 -11.06
CA ASP A 54 -1.75 19.34 -12.26
C ASP A 54 -2.22 17.91 -12.61
N SER A 55 -2.16 16.98 -11.64
CA SER A 55 -2.80 15.66 -11.73
C SER A 55 -3.93 15.53 -10.69
N PRO A 56 -5.15 15.98 -10.99
CA PRO A 56 -6.29 15.90 -10.08
C PRO A 56 -6.77 14.46 -9.83
N GLU A 57 -6.46 13.53 -10.73
CA GLU A 57 -6.78 12.10 -10.61
C GLU A 57 -5.79 11.31 -9.73
N ALA A 58 -4.65 11.91 -9.38
CA ALA A 58 -3.65 11.29 -8.52
C ALA A 58 -3.97 11.54 -7.04
N GLY A 59 -3.79 10.51 -6.21
CA GLY A 59 -3.97 10.60 -4.76
C GLY A 59 -3.24 9.47 -4.03
N PHE A 60 -3.08 9.63 -2.72
CA PHE A 60 -2.39 8.67 -1.86
C PHE A 60 -3.38 7.99 -0.92
N LEU A 61 -3.23 6.67 -0.73
CA LEU A 61 -4.03 5.91 0.24
C LEU A 61 -3.24 5.71 1.52
N ALA A 62 -3.72 6.29 2.62
CA ALA A 62 -3.24 5.98 3.96
C ALA A 62 -3.95 4.71 4.46
N ILE A 63 -3.18 3.66 4.74
CA ILE A 63 -3.71 2.40 5.26
C ILE A 63 -3.44 2.34 6.77
N LYS A 64 -4.49 2.11 7.57
CA LYS A 64 -4.40 1.85 9.01
C LYS A 64 -4.60 0.35 9.26
N PRO A 65 -3.53 -0.44 9.46
CA PRO A 65 -3.63 -1.89 9.66
C PRO A 65 -4.30 -2.24 10.98
N ARG A 66 -5.11 -3.30 10.98
CA ARG A 66 -5.68 -3.90 12.20
C ARG A 66 -5.27 -5.35 12.39
N ARG A 67 -4.87 -6.03 11.31
CA ARG A 67 -4.48 -7.44 11.31
C ARG A 67 -3.53 -7.71 10.16
N ALA A 68 -2.53 -8.54 10.39
CA ALA A 68 -1.65 -9.06 9.35
C ALA A 68 -1.39 -10.55 9.55
N ILE A 69 -1.14 -11.26 8.45
CA ILE A 69 -0.76 -12.67 8.44
C ILE A 69 0.43 -12.84 7.52
N VAL A 70 1.47 -13.50 8.00
CA VAL A 70 2.53 -14.09 7.16
C VAL A 70 2.18 -15.55 6.94
N ILE A 71 2.15 -15.96 5.68
CA ILE A 71 1.86 -17.33 5.24
C ILE A 71 3.14 -17.89 4.63
N ARG A 72 3.61 -19.05 5.10
CA ARG A 72 4.81 -19.69 4.55
C ARG A 72 4.44 -20.83 3.61
N ALA A 73 5.06 -20.89 2.44
CA ALA A 73 4.85 -21.93 1.43
C ALA A 73 3.37 -22.29 1.21
N TYR A 74 2.55 -21.30 0.83
CA TYR A 74 1.10 -21.44 0.64
C TYR A 74 0.33 -21.97 1.88
N GLY A 75 0.90 -21.77 3.07
CA GLY A 75 0.33 -22.18 4.35
C GLY A 75 0.85 -23.53 4.85
N THR A 76 1.53 -24.31 4.00
CA THR A 76 2.13 -25.59 4.40
C THR A 76 3.30 -25.42 5.35
N GLY A 77 4.02 -24.29 5.25
CA GLY A 77 5.11 -23.92 6.15
C GLY A 77 4.65 -23.22 7.43
N GLY A 78 3.34 -23.13 7.68
CA GLY A 78 2.75 -22.47 8.84
C GLY A 78 2.37 -21.01 8.61
N THR A 79 1.86 -20.38 9.67
CA THR A 79 1.35 -19.00 9.64
C THR A 79 1.75 -18.23 10.89
N GLN A 80 2.11 -16.96 10.72
CA GLN A 80 2.30 -16.02 11.81
C GLN A 80 1.22 -14.94 11.73
N ARG A 81 0.63 -14.57 12.87
CA ARG A 81 -0.46 -13.58 12.93
C ARG A 81 -0.05 -12.41 13.80
N TRP A 82 -0.49 -11.23 13.40
CA TRP A 82 -0.39 -9.99 14.18
C TRP A 82 -1.76 -9.29 14.24
N THR A 83 -2.03 -8.62 15.35
CA THR A 83 -3.20 -7.76 15.57
C THR A 83 -2.74 -6.52 16.36
N ALA A 84 -3.32 -5.37 16.04
CA ALA A 84 -3.02 -4.09 16.69
C ALA A 84 -3.54 -4.00 18.12
#